data_AF-A0A3P9CF82-F1
#
_entry.id   AF-A0A3P9CF82-F1
#
_cell.length_a   1.000
_cell.length_b   1.000
_cell.length_c   1.000
_cell.angle_alpha   90.00
_cell.angle_beta   90.00
_cell.angle_gamma   90.00
#
_symmetry.space_group_name_H-M   'P 1'
#
loop_
_entity.id
_entity.type
_entity.pdbx_description
1 polymer ?
#
loop_
_entity_poly.entity_id
_entity_poly.type
_entity_poly.pdbx_seq_one_letter_code
_entity_poly.pdbx_strand_id
1 'polypeptide(L)'
;MYWKVDTSQPTAKLCKGGTLPDQSFLPPIFTPKQRDDARRGSSLPSSREKSMVSLRPSRLELFPGGSADMVLTVSADSPKVVRERLVCYAIVGQQGYQEKIMSVDIACRFVAPLLSISSKQLNFYIKKVSLDVRPLYEKLILKNVSSLPVSMKLSLIEPFSLCEAPGEHSTATTKSVVLGDKCEAELWVCFNPAFYKDRVSHNVDEYLEVNYLGHPQQDVVDLHAEVHYPNLDFPSTTVDFDCVLNCTETHKVMTITNCSLLPVSYYWTFLDDHINRDVTTLRSLLPEHLLVDILAERFQLSDCYRGIVIDGLDSAYTRVPASTLQVVLKALSNRKHIYLVNLSDSYTALKARERAQSEAEGKIFTDRNSYTSAKEEQWLQDMDEEEYNALPQEVKERINKKHREEFRQQKFRY
;
A
#
# COMPACT_ATOMS: atom_id res chain seq x y z
N MET A 1 3.62 56.32 27.30
CA MET A 1 3.28 55.16 28.17
C MET A 1 4.43 54.16 28.22
N TYR A 2 4.58 53.47 29.36
CA TYR A 2 5.53 52.39 29.59
C TYR A 2 4.94 51.42 30.62
N TRP A 3 5.09 50.11 30.40
CA TRP A 3 4.49 49.08 31.24
C TRP A 3 5.52 48.33 32.09
N LYS A 4 5.11 47.97 33.32
CA LYS A 4 5.85 47.08 34.22
C LYS A 4 4.96 45.94 34.70
N VAL A 5 5.55 44.77 34.89
CA VAL A 5 5.00 43.74 35.80
C VAL A 5 5.20 44.24 37.23
N ASP A 6 4.17 44.16 38.05
CA ASP A 6 4.21 44.57 39.45
C ASP A 6 4.80 43.45 40.33
N THR A 7 6.05 43.62 40.75
CA THR A 7 6.77 42.65 41.59
C THR A 7 6.52 42.85 43.09
N SER A 8 5.54 43.66 43.50
CA SER A 8 5.23 43.85 44.92
C SER A 8 4.53 42.61 45.51
N GLN A 9 5.25 41.84 46.34
CA GLN A 9 4.63 40.80 47.17
C GLN A 9 3.56 41.42 48.09
N PRO A 10 2.41 40.75 48.31
CA PRO A 10 1.35 41.26 49.18
C PRO A 10 1.80 41.23 50.65
N THR A 11 2.28 42.37 51.15
CA THR A 11 2.73 42.52 52.54
C THR A 11 1.55 42.53 53.51
N ALA A 12 1.22 41.36 54.06
CA ALA A 12 0.25 41.22 55.14
C ALA A 12 0.75 41.94 56.40
N LYS A 13 0.20 43.13 56.67
CA LYS A 13 0.50 43.91 57.88
C LYS A 13 -0.21 43.31 59.09
N LEU A 14 0.51 42.50 59.87
CA LEU A 14 0.07 42.12 61.21
C LEU A 14 0.45 43.21 62.22
N CYS A 15 -0.50 43.62 63.07
CA CYS A 15 -0.28 44.70 64.06
C CYS A 15 0.56 44.25 65.26
N LYS A 16 1.28 45.20 65.87
CA LYS A 16 2.10 44.97 67.08
C LYS A 16 1.27 44.99 68.37
N GLY A 17 1.68 44.19 69.35
CA GLY A 17 1.31 44.33 70.77
C GLY A 17 1.87 43.18 71.63
N GLY A 18 2.23 43.45 72.89
CA GLY A 18 2.63 42.44 73.89
C GLY A 18 4.12 42.44 74.28
N THR A 19 4.42 42.79 75.53
CA THR A 19 5.77 43.11 76.03
C THR A 19 6.29 42.10 77.07
N LEU A 20 7.44 41.45 76.78
CA LEU A 20 8.44 40.86 77.73
C LEU A 20 7.98 39.81 78.79
N PRO A 21 8.88 39.13 79.54
CA PRO A 21 10.36 38.99 79.44
C PRO A 21 10.72 37.51 79.05
N ASP A 22 11.83 36.82 79.37
CA ASP A 22 13.09 37.08 80.10
C ASP A 22 14.22 36.10 79.67
N GLN A 23 15.46 36.29 80.18
CA GLN A 23 16.59 35.35 80.41
C GLN A 23 17.10 34.40 79.27
N SER A 24 18.41 34.08 79.14
CA SER A 24 19.68 34.74 79.56
C SER A 24 20.91 33.97 79.02
N PHE A 25 22.00 34.68 78.66
CA PHE A 25 23.41 34.17 78.50
C PHE A 25 23.69 33.11 77.40
N LEU A 26 24.85 33.01 76.70
CA LEU A 26 26.06 33.83 76.47
C LEU A 26 26.67 33.44 75.07
N PRO A 27 27.67 34.14 74.49
CA PRO A 27 28.09 33.98 73.08
C PRO A 27 29.43 33.19 72.89
N PRO A 28 30.33 33.40 71.89
CA PRO A 28 30.77 32.34 70.97
C PRO A 28 32.28 31.96 71.07
N ILE A 29 32.72 30.99 70.23
CA ILE A 29 34.13 30.57 70.11
C ILE A 29 34.63 30.72 68.65
N PHE A 30 35.88 31.15 68.48
CA PHE A 30 36.51 31.52 67.20
C PHE A 30 37.66 30.57 66.77
N THR A 31 37.66 30.22 65.48
CA THR A 31 38.79 30.06 64.50
C THR A 31 40.23 29.71 64.95
N PRO A 32 40.97 28.94 64.12
CA PRO A 32 41.88 29.60 63.16
C PRO A 32 41.71 29.08 61.72
N LYS A 33 41.77 29.89 60.63
CA LYS A 33 42.83 30.77 60.08
C LYS A 33 44.01 30.06 59.37
N GLN A 34 43.84 29.80 58.07
CA GLN A 34 44.79 30.23 57.02
C GLN A 34 43.94 30.87 55.91
N ARG A 35 44.00 32.19 55.70
CA ARG A 35 45.03 33.04 55.06
C ARG A 35 44.89 33.07 53.54
N ASP A 36 44.73 34.28 53.05
CA ASP A 36 44.24 34.66 51.73
C ASP A 36 45.24 34.37 50.60
N ASP A 37 44.72 34.14 49.40
CA ASP A 37 45.27 34.82 48.23
C ASP A 37 44.13 35.20 47.26
N ALA A 38 44.28 36.34 46.57
CA ALA A 38 43.14 37.02 45.95
C ALA A 38 43.40 37.48 44.51
N ARG A 39 42.55 37.02 43.56
CA ARG A 39 42.12 37.80 42.37
C ARG A 39 40.96 37.16 41.58
N ARG A 40 39.91 37.96 41.39
CA ARG A 40 39.16 38.16 40.12
C ARG A 40 38.53 36.92 39.44
N GLY A 41 37.19 36.81 39.46
CA GLY A 41 36.48 36.08 38.39
C GLY A 41 35.05 35.58 38.60
N SER A 42 34.49 35.61 39.81
CA SER A 42 33.17 35.00 40.06
C SER A 42 32.00 35.78 39.45
N SER A 43 31.54 35.35 38.27
CA SER A 43 30.26 35.78 37.71
C SER A 43 29.10 35.29 38.57
N LEU A 44 28.41 36.21 39.24
CA LEU A 44 27.12 35.92 39.88
C LEU A 44 26.14 35.36 38.84
N PRO A 45 25.55 34.17 39.04
CA PRO A 45 24.49 33.69 38.17
C PRO A 45 23.27 34.59 38.38
N SER A 46 22.98 35.45 37.41
CA SER A 46 21.83 36.34 37.45
C SER A 46 20.55 35.57 37.14
N SER A 47 20.08 34.80 38.12
CA SER A 47 18.76 34.15 38.15
C SER A 47 17.65 35.19 38.28
N ARG A 48 17.56 36.09 37.29
CA ARG A 48 16.31 36.78 36.99
C ARG A 48 15.34 35.69 36.55
N GLU A 49 14.35 35.42 37.39
CA GLU A 49 13.20 34.62 36.99
C GLU A 49 12.66 35.20 35.69
N LYS A 50 12.61 34.36 34.65
CA LYS A 50 12.30 34.79 33.29
C LYS A 50 10.80 35.07 33.23
N SER A 51 10.44 36.34 33.49
CA SER A 51 9.06 36.86 33.49
C SER A 51 8.22 36.17 32.42
N MET A 52 7.18 35.46 32.87
CA MET A 52 6.39 34.58 32.01
C MET A 52 5.46 35.39 31.11
N VAL A 53 5.24 36.67 31.45
CA VAL A 53 4.54 37.68 30.65
C VAL A 53 5.55 38.62 29.96
N SER A 54 5.30 38.89 28.68
CA SER A 54 6.00 39.85 27.82
C SER A 54 5.00 40.72 27.07
N LEU A 55 5.13 42.05 27.16
CA LEU A 55 4.31 43.01 26.41
C LEU A 55 5.15 43.71 25.33
N ARG A 56 4.66 43.76 24.09
CA ARG A 56 5.30 44.48 22.98
C ARG A 56 4.29 45.41 22.26
N PRO A 57 4.66 46.68 21.95
CA PRO A 57 5.89 47.36 22.39
C PRO A 57 5.84 47.68 23.89
N SER A 58 6.98 47.62 24.59
CA SER A 58 7.01 47.86 26.05
C SER A 58 6.92 49.34 26.43
N ARG A 59 7.30 50.24 25.52
CA ARG A 59 7.13 51.70 25.58
C ARG A 59 6.44 52.18 24.31
N LEU A 60 5.55 53.15 24.46
CA LEU A 60 4.73 53.72 23.39
C LEU A 60 4.55 55.23 23.62
N GLU A 61 4.47 56.00 22.54
CA GLU A 61 4.02 57.39 22.54
C GLU A 61 2.66 57.47 21.83
N LEU A 62 1.72 58.25 22.37
CA LEU A 62 0.40 58.48 21.77
C LEU A 62 0.13 59.98 21.73
N PHE A 63 -0.34 60.43 20.58
CA PHE A 63 -0.85 61.79 20.38
C PHE A 63 -2.36 61.84 20.71
N PRO A 64 -2.94 63.04 20.95
CA PRO A 64 -4.37 63.17 21.21
C PRO A 64 -5.23 62.52 20.13
N GLY A 65 -6.17 61.66 20.54
CA GLY A 65 -7.03 60.87 19.64
C GLY A 65 -6.38 59.62 19.04
N GLY A 66 -5.09 59.35 19.29
CA GLY A 66 -4.40 58.16 18.81
C GLY A 66 -4.64 56.91 19.66
N SER A 67 -4.64 55.75 19.00
CA SER A 67 -4.61 54.41 19.61
C SER A 67 -3.39 53.63 19.11
N ALA A 68 -3.06 52.52 19.77
CA ALA A 68 -2.09 51.54 19.25
C ALA A 68 -2.33 50.17 19.87
N ASP A 69 -2.13 49.12 19.08
CA ASP A 69 -2.26 47.74 19.53
C ASP A 69 -1.02 47.28 20.31
N MET A 70 -1.23 46.36 21.26
CA MET A 70 -0.17 45.81 22.11
C MET A 70 -0.30 44.29 22.19
N VAL A 71 0.77 43.58 21.85
CA VAL A 71 0.82 42.11 21.91
C VAL A 71 1.26 41.69 23.32
N LEU A 72 0.34 41.05 24.03
CA LEU A 72 0.60 40.36 25.29
C LEU A 72 0.93 38.89 25.02
N THR A 73 2.17 38.49 25.28
CA THR A 73 2.61 37.10 25.20
C THR A 73 2.78 36.56 26.60
N VAL A 74 2.08 35.47 26.93
CA VAL A 74 2.31 34.69 28.15
C VAL A 74 2.78 33.30 27.74
N SER A 75 3.86 32.79 28.33
CA SER A 75 4.37 31.45 28.00
C SER A 75 4.68 30.60 29.24
N ALA A 76 4.50 29.30 29.09
CA ALA A 76 4.75 28.30 30.10
C ALA A 76 5.37 27.04 29.48
N ASP A 77 6.22 26.42 30.28
CA ASP A 77 6.87 25.12 30.10
C ASP A 77 6.10 23.96 30.74
N SER A 78 5.16 24.26 31.65
CA SER A 78 4.37 23.28 32.40
C SER A 78 2.96 23.78 32.72
N PRO A 79 1.98 22.89 33.00
CA PRO A 79 0.63 23.26 33.42
C PRO A 79 0.64 24.03 34.74
N LYS A 80 0.24 25.31 34.70
CA LYS A 80 0.22 26.21 35.86
C LYS A 80 -0.74 27.38 35.66
N VAL A 81 -1.15 28.00 36.77
CA VAL A 81 -1.93 29.24 36.75
C VAL A 81 -0.97 30.42 36.92
N VAL A 82 -0.74 31.17 35.84
CA VAL A 82 0.00 32.44 35.89
C VAL A 82 -0.97 33.55 36.31
N ARG A 83 -0.62 34.29 37.36
CA ARG A 83 -1.32 35.50 37.79
C ARG A 83 -0.31 36.62 37.95
N GLU A 84 -0.43 37.68 37.15
CA GLU A 84 0.45 38.84 37.18
C GLU A 84 -0.36 40.13 37.04
N ARG A 85 0.11 41.23 37.65
CA ARG A 85 -0.48 42.55 37.50
C ARG A 85 0.40 43.42 36.62
N LEU A 86 -0.12 43.82 35.46
CA LEU A 86 0.51 44.86 34.64
C LEU A 86 0.10 46.25 35.13
N VAL A 87 1.06 47.16 35.19
CA VAL A 87 0.86 48.56 35.54
C VAL A 87 1.43 49.45 34.45
N CYS A 88 0.59 50.32 33.90
CA CYS A 88 0.99 51.32 32.93
C CYS A 88 1.33 52.64 33.62
N TYR A 89 2.50 53.16 33.33
CA TYR A 89 2.92 54.51 33.69
C TYR A 89 2.97 55.40 32.45
N ALA A 90 2.64 56.68 32.61
CA ALA A 90 2.79 57.69 31.57
C ALA A 90 3.46 58.95 32.12
N ILE A 91 3.89 59.79 31.18
CA ILE A 91 4.29 61.17 31.39
C ILE A 91 3.30 61.96 30.54
N VAL A 92 2.59 62.92 31.11
CA VAL A 92 1.46 63.61 30.45
C VAL A 92 1.78 65.10 30.35
N GLY A 93 1.75 65.64 29.12
CA GLY A 93 2.22 66.99 28.86
C GLY A 93 3.71 67.16 29.18
N GLN A 94 4.10 68.35 29.64
CA GLN A 94 5.49 68.67 30.00
C GLN A 94 5.84 68.34 31.47
N GLN A 95 4.92 67.72 32.22
CA GLN A 95 5.15 67.36 33.63
C GLN A 95 6.00 66.09 33.70
N GLY A 96 7.32 66.24 33.86
CA GLY A 96 8.31 65.17 33.74
C GLY A 96 8.30 64.04 34.78
N TYR A 97 7.23 63.87 35.57
CA TYR A 97 7.06 62.75 36.48
C TYR A 97 6.27 61.60 35.84
N GLN A 98 6.40 60.39 36.39
CA GLN A 98 5.66 59.21 35.93
C GLN A 98 4.42 59.00 36.80
N GLU A 99 3.24 59.06 36.19
CA GLU A 99 1.96 58.77 36.85
C GLU A 99 1.43 57.39 36.44
N LYS A 100 0.79 56.67 37.36
CA LYS A 100 0.12 55.39 37.08
C LYS A 100 -1.25 55.69 36.45
N ILE A 101 -1.42 55.39 35.16
CA ILE A 101 -2.69 55.62 34.45
C ILE A 101 -3.62 54.41 34.54
N MET A 102 -3.11 53.18 34.45
CA MET A 102 -3.96 51.98 34.49
C MET A 102 -3.25 50.78 35.13
N SER A 103 -4.07 49.83 35.59
CA SER A 103 -3.66 48.55 36.17
C SER A 103 -4.53 47.46 35.54
N VAL A 104 -3.93 46.35 35.14
CA VAL A 104 -4.64 45.20 34.55
C VAL A 104 -4.13 43.93 35.21
N ASP A 105 -5.01 43.18 35.84
CA ASP A 105 -4.70 41.86 36.40
C ASP A 105 -4.90 40.79 35.31
N ILE A 106 -3.85 40.02 35.04
CA ILE A 106 -3.85 38.91 34.09
C ILE A 106 -3.99 37.61 34.88
N ALA A 107 -4.92 36.74 34.47
CA ALA A 107 -4.97 35.35 34.90
C ALA A 107 -4.96 34.44 33.66
N CYS A 108 -3.96 33.58 33.55
CA CYS A 108 -3.85 32.57 32.49
C CYS A 108 -3.70 31.19 33.13
N ARG A 109 -4.37 30.17 32.59
CA ARG A 109 -4.29 28.78 33.06
C ARG A 109 -3.78 27.89 31.93
N PHE A 110 -2.52 27.49 32.04
CA PHE A 110 -1.94 26.46 31.19
C PHE A 110 -2.40 25.08 31.69
N VAL A 111 -2.84 24.23 30.76
CA VAL A 111 -3.36 22.88 31.00
C VAL A 111 -2.70 21.96 29.98
N ALA A 112 -2.26 20.77 30.40
CA ALA A 112 -1.75 19.78 29.46
C ALA A 112 -2.88 19.23 28.56
N PRO A 113 -2.61 18.92 27.28
CA PRO A 113 -3.48 18.05 26.51
C PRO A 113 -3.51 16.68 27.18
N LEU A 114 -4.70 16.09 27.26
CA LEU A 114 -4.90 14.75 27.79
C LEU A 114 -5.73 13.99 26.77
N LEU A 115 -5.12 13.01 26.13
CA LEU A 115 -5.74 12.18 25.11
C LEU A 115 -5.85 10.74 25.62
N SER A 116 -7.03 10.15 25.45
CA SER A 116 -7.26 8.73 25.64
C SER A 116 -7.20 8.06 24.28
N ILE A 117 -6.21 7.19 24.09
CA ILE A 117 -5.99 6.41 22.87
C ILE A 117 -6.54 5.00 23.09
N SER A 118 -7.25 4.43 22.11
CA SER A 118 -7.92 3.11 22.27
C SER A 118 -6.99 1.91 22.43
N SER A 119 -5.78 1.97 21.87
CA SER A 119 -4.72 0.98 22.09
C SER A 119 -3.36 1.68 22.17
N LYS A 120 -2.40 1.05 22.85
CA LYS A 120 -0.99 1.47 22.83
C LYS A 120 -0.19 0.85 21.69
N GLN A 121 -0.65 -0.28 21.15
CA GLN A 121 0.00 -1.01 20.06
C GLN A 121 -1.06 -1.49 19.07
N LEU A 122 -0.79 -1.38 17.77
CA LEU A 122 -1.57 -1.99 16.70
C LEU A 122 -0.74 -3.10 16.04
N ASN A 123 -1.36 -4.25 15.77
CA ASN A 123 -0.69 -5.43 15.24
C ASN A 123 -1.32 -5.83 13.91
N PHE A 124 -0.51 -5.92 12.87
CA PHE A 124 -0.93 -6.27 11.51
C PHE A 124 -0.33 -7.62 11.12
N TYR A 125 -1.13 -8.54 10.60
CA TYR A 125 -0.68 -9.90 10.32
C TYR A 125 -1.21 -10.41 8.97
N ILE A 126 -0.31 -10.77 8.04
CA ILE A 126 -0.70 -11.34 6.74
C ILE A 126 0.15 -12.56 6.36
N LYS A 127 -0.53 -13.66 6.02
CA LYS A 127 0.05 -14.84 5.36
C LYS A 127 -0.23 -14.78 3.87
N LYS A 128 0.82 -14.88 3.04
CA LYS A 128 0.71 -14.80 1.58
C LYS A 128 0.23 -16.13 0.98
N VAL A 129 -1.08 -16.37 1.05
CA VAL A 129 -1.73 -17.58 0.52
C VAL A 129 -2.26 -17.39 -0.91
N SER A 130 -2.51 -16.14 -1.33
CA SER A 130 -3.00 -15.78 -2.68
C SER A 130 -2.14 -14.72 -3.36
N LEU A 131 -2.26 -14.56 -4.68
CA LEU A 131 -1.43 -13.65 -5.48
C LEU A 131 -1.67 -12.15 -5.17
N ASP A 132 -2.88 -11.76 -4.78
CA ASP A 132 -3.19 -10.38 -4.37
C ASP A 132 -2.70 -10.10 -2.95
N VAL A 133 -1.99 -8.98 -2.74
CA VAL A 133 -1.80 -8.41 -1.40
C VAL A 133 -2.89 -7.35 -1.24
N ARG A 134 -3.66 -7.40 -0.15
CA ARG A 134 -4.56 -6.31 0.23
C ARG A 134 -3.96 -5.56 1.43
N PRO A 135 -4.10 -4.22 1.50
CA PRO A 135 -3.76 -3.50 2.72
C PRO A 135 -4.60 -3.97 3.90
N LEU A 136 -4.01 -3.92 5.10
CA LEU A 136 -4.66 -4.20 6.36
C LEU A 136 -5.02 -2.89 7.05
N TYR A 137 -6.13 -2.87 7.81
CA TYR A 137 -6.66 -1.66 8.45
C TYR A 137 -7.02 -1.96 9.90
N GLU A 138 -6.39 -1.25 10.84
CA GLU A 138 -6.70 -1.32 12.26
C GLU A 138 -7.30 -0.01 12.76
N LYS A 139 -8.28 -0.10 13.66
CA LYS A 139 -9.06 1.05 14.12
C LYS A 139 -8.43 1.69 15.36
N LEU A 140 -8.16 2.99 15.27
CA LEU A 140 -7.67 3.81 16.36
C LEU A 140 -8.71 4.88 16.72
N ILE A 141 -9.11 4.96 18.00
CA ILE A 141 -10.00 6.00 18.49
C ILE A 141 -9.18 6.93 19.38
N LEU A 142 -9.20 8.23 19.06
CA LEU A 142 -8.52 9.29 19.79
C LEU A 142 -9.57 10.16 20.48
N LYS A 143 -9.64 10.13 21.81
CA LYS A 143 -10.63 10.87 22.61
C LYS A 143 -9.96 11.93 23.47
N ASN A 144 -10.35 13.19 23.30
CA ASN A 144 -9.87 14.27 24.16
C ASN A 144 -10.54 14.17 25.53
N VAL A 145 -9.75 14.02 26.59
CA VAL A 145 -10.22 13.99 27.98
C VAL A 145 -9.74 15.22 28.77
N SER A 146 -9.16 16.22 28.10
CA SER A 146 -8.85 17.53 28.67
C SER A 146 -10.01 18.52 28.50
N SER A 147 -10.05 19.55 29.36
CA SER A 147 -11.13 20.54 29.39
C SER A 147 -11.03 21.65 28.32
N LEU A 148 -10.21 21.47 27.28
CA LEU A 148 -9.95 22.45 26.22
C LEU A 148 -9.87 21.72 24.87
N PRO A 149 -10.16 22.38 23.72
CA PRO A 149 -9.92 21.78 22.42
C PRO A 149 -8.44 21.46 22.21
N VAL A 150 -8.13 20.26 21.72
CA VAL A 150 -6.78 19.79 21.44
C VAL A 150 -6.59 19.69 19.93
N SER A 151 -5.60 20.43 19.41
CA SER A 151 -5.16 20.36 18.02
C SER A 151 -3.86 19.57 17.95
N MET A 152 -3.81 18.53 17.11
CA MET A 152 -2.68 17.60 17.01
C MET A 152 -2.32 17.29 15.56
N LYS A 153 -1.04 17.05 15.32
CA LYS A 153 -0.50 16.50 14.08
C LYS A 153 -0.10 15.05 14.32
N LEU A 154 -0.69 14.15 13.55
CA LEU A 154 -0.35 12.74 13.49
C LEU A 154 0.71 12.52 12.40
N SER A 155 1.78 11.76 12.69
CA SER A 155 2.84 11.40 11.72
C SER A 155 3.06 9.89 11.68
N LEU A 156 3.27 9.33 10.48
CA LEU A 156 3.65 7.94 10.19
C LEU A 156 4.79 7.88 9.17
N ILE A 157 5.39 6.69 9.04
CA ILE A 157 6.38 6.35 8.01
C ILE A 157 5.80 5.22 7.13
N GLU A 158 6.08 5.22 5.82
CA GLU A 158 5.71 4.11 4.93
C GLU A 158 6.40 2.81 5.39
N PRO A 159 5.71 1.66 5.45
CA PRO A 159 4.48 1.29 4.72
C PRO A 159 3.15 1.61 5.43
N PHE A 160 3.14 2.38 6.52
CA PHE A 160 1.94 2.74 7.25
C PHE A 160 1.35 4.08 6.78
N SER A 161 0.02 4.24 6.86
CA SER A 161 -0.71 5.45 6.48
C SER A 161 -2.03 5.61 7.25
N LEU A 162 -2.65 6.79 7.20
CA LEU A 162 -3.95 7.11 7.81
C LEU A 162 -5.04 7.28 6.74
N CYS A 163 -6.25 6.81 7.00
CA CYS A 163 -7.47 7.08 6.21
C CYS A 163 -8.71 7.30 7.10
N GLU A 164 -9.86 7.72 6.52
CA GLU A 164 -11.13 7.88 7.25
C GLU A 164 -11.91 6.55 7.32
N ALA A 165 -11.82 5.72 6.28
CA ALA A 165 -12.46 4.41 6.21
C ALA A 165 -11.56 3.34 5.53
N PRO A 166 -11.78 2.04 5.81
CA PRO A 166 -11.06 0.96 5.15
C PRO A 166 -11.32 0.93 3.64
N GLY A 167 -10.26 0.84 2.84
CA GLY A 167 -10.35 0.72 1.38
C GLY A 167 -10.40 2.04 0.61
N GLU A 168 -10.35 3.19 1.27
CA GLU A 168 -10.24 4.49 0.61
C GLU A 168 -8.89 4.69 -0.10
N HIS A 169 -8.89 5.43 -1.21
CA HIS A 169 -7.66 5.83 -1.91
C HIS A 169 -6.97 7.06 -1.28
N SER A 170 -7.64 7.77 -0.36
CA SER A 170 -7.14 8.99 0.29
C SER A 170 -6.28 8.68 1.53
N THR A 171 -5.22 7.88 1.36
CA THR A 171 -4.26 7.55 2.41
C THR A 171 -3.17 8.62 2.55
N ALA A 172 -2.78 8.98 3.78
CA ALA A 172 -1.68 9.91 4.03
C ALA A 172 -0.81 9.51 5.23
N THR A 173 0.51 9.73 5.15
CA THR A 173 1.47 9.56 6.26
C THR A 173 1.45 10.70 7.29
N THR A 174 0.60 11.71 7.09
CA THR A 174 0.43 12.83 8.02
C THR A 174 -1.01 13.33 7.99
N LYS A 175 -1.60 13.57 9.16
CA LYS A 175 -2.96 14.10 9.30
C LYS A 175 -3.06 15.08 10.47
N SER A 176 -3.67 16.24 10.24
CA SER A 176 -4.01 17.19 11.31
C SER A 176 -5.41 16.92 11.81
N VAL A 177 -5.60 16.85 13.13
CA VAL A 177 -6.89 16.55 13.79
C VAL A 177 -7.13 17.57 14.91
N VAL A 178 -8.38 17.98 15.09
CA VAL A 178 -8.80 18.89 16.17
C VAL A 178 -9.98 18.26 16.91
N LEU A 179 -9.86 18.11 18.23
CA LEU A 179 -10.88 17.49 19.10
C LEU A 179 -11.39 18.52 20.13
N GLY A 180 -12.70 18.73 20.20
CA GLY A 180 -13.33 19.49 21.29
C GLY A 180 -13.28 18.79 22.65
N ASP A 181 -13.74 19.44 23.72
CA ASP A 181 -13.89 18.83 25.06
C ASP A 181 -14.77 17.57 24.98
N LYS A 182 -14.25 16.43 25.46
CA LYS A 182 -14.85 15.07 25.40
C LYS A 182 -15.16 14.52 24.00
N CYS A 183 -14.81 15.22 22.93
CA CYS A 183 -14.94 14.71 21.57
C CYS A 183 -13.95 13.56 21.30
N GLU A 184 -14.35 12.66 20.41
CA GLU A 184 -13.50 11.61 19.88
C GLU A 184 -13.49 11.61 18.35
N ALA A 185 -12.36 11.20 17.78
CA ALA A 185 -12.24 10.92 16.35
C ALA A 185 -11.92 9.44 16.18
N GLU A 186 -12.59 8.81 15.22
CA GLU A 186 -12.25 7.49 14.72
C GLU A 186 -11.29 7.65 13.53
N LEU A 187 -10.25 6.83 13.50
CA LEU A 187 -9.22 6.82 12.46
C LEU A 187 -8.87 5.37 12.13
N TRP A 188 -8.37 5.13 10.92
CA TRP A 188 -7.82 3.83 10.54
C TRP A 188 -6.35 3.98 10.20
N VAL A 189 -5.52 3.13 10.82
CA VAL A 189 -4.12 2.94 10.44
C VAL A 189 -4.09 1.83 9.41
N CYS A 190 -3.66 2.17 8.21
CA CYS A 190 -3.53 1.30 7.05
C CYS A 190 -2.07 0.85 6.90
N PHE A 191 -1.82 -0.46 6.92
CA PHE A 191 -0.53 -1.06 6.56
C PHE A 191 -0.64 -1.64 5.15
N ASN A 192 0.27 -1.27 4.25
CA ASN A 192 0.28 -1.75 2.86
C ASN A 192 1.47 -2.69 2.57
N PRO A 193 1.28 -4.03 2.64
CA PRO A 193 2.37 -4.97 2.41
C PRO A 193 2.83 -5.05 0.94
N ALA A 194 2.12 -4.40 0.00
CA ALA A 194 2.55 -4.30 -1.41
C ALA A 194 3.65 -3.24 -1.64
N PHE A 195 4.04 -2.51 -0.59
CA PHE A 195 5.25 -1.68 -0.57
C PHE A 195 6.51 -2.54 -0.82
N TYR A 196 6.58 -3.70 -0.15
CA TYR A 196 7.61 -4.71 -0.35
C TYR A 196 7.36 -5.48 -1.64
N LYS A 197 8.30 -5.38 -2.59
CA LYS A 197 8.21 -5.98 -3.94
C LYS A 197 8.95 -7.31 -4.04
N ASP A 198 9.86 -7.54 -3.11
CA ASP A 198 10.48 -8.81 -2.82
C ASP A 198 9.45 -9.75 -2.15
N ARG A 199 9.42 -11.01 -2.60
CA ARG A 199 8.47 -12.02 -2.10
C ARG A 199 9.01 -12.71 -0.85
N VAL A 200 9.46 -11.90 0.10
CA VAL A 200 10.23 -12.30 1.29
C VAL A 200 9.44 -11.92 2.54
N SER A 201 9.56 -12.74 3.58
CA SER A 201 8.90 -12.48 4.86
C SER A 201 9.56 -11.30 5.57
N HIS A 202 8.74 -10.35 6.04
CA HIS A 202 9.18 -9.12 6.70
C HIS A 202 8.52 -9.00 8.07
N ASN A 203 9.26 -8.49 9.04
CA ASN A 203 8.72 -7.94 10.29
C ASN A 203 9.05 -6.44 10.33
N VAL A 204 8.08 -5.61 10.70
CA VAL A 204 8.19 -4.14 10.66
C VAL A 204 7.69 -3.57 11.97
N ASP A 205 8.61 -2.97 12.73
CA ASP A 205 8.34 -2.30 14.00
C ASP A 205 8.53 -0.78 13.82
N GLU A 206 7.46 0.00 13.94
CA GLU A 206 7.37 1.45 13.70
C GLU A 206 6.44 2.11 14.73
N TYR A 207 6.19 3.41 14.65
CA TYR A 207 5.27 4.12 15.55
C TYR A 207 4.49 5.26 14.90
N LEU A 208 3.29 5.53 15.44
CA LEU A 208 2.49 6.72 15.19
C LEU A 208 2.88 7.81 16.18
N GLU A 209 3.40 8.94 15.71
CA GLU A 209 3.60 10.12 16.54
C GLU A 209 2.30 10.93 16.70
N VAL A 210 1.98 11.34 17.92
CA VAL A 210 0.94 12.33 18.24
C VAL A 210 1.61 13.61 18.77
N ASN A 211 1.76 14.60 17.89
CA ASN A 211 2.39 15.89 18.23
C ASN A 211 1.33 16.96 18.53
N TYR A 212 1.32 17.54 19.74
CA TYR A 212 0.34 18.57 20.11
C TYR A 212 0.75 19.97 19.67
N LEU A 213 -0.12 20.67 18.94
CA LEU A 213 0.17 22.01 18.43
C LEU A 213 0.17 23.03 19.58
N GLY A 214 1.34 23.62 19.84
CA GLY A 214 1.54 24.61 20.91
C GLY A 214 1.84 24.04 22.30
N HIS A 215 2.09 22.74 22.43
CA HIS A 215 2.47 22.10 23.71
C HIS A 215 3.65 21.14 23.49
N PRO A 216 4.64 21.06 24.42
CA PRO A 216 5.85 20.25 24.22
C PRO A 216 5.66 18.74 24.46
N GLN A 217 4.46 18.29 24.83
CA GLN A 217 4.15 16.86 24.98
C GLN A 217 4.03 16.19 23.62
N GLN A 218 4.43 14.92 23.57
CA GLN A 218 4.21 14.00 22.47
C GLN A 218 3.73 12.68 23.08
N ASP A 219 2.76 12.03 22.45
CA ASP A 219 2.37 10.66 22.76
C ASP A 219 2.68 9.77 21.54
N VAL A 220 2.86 8.46 21.75
CA VAL A 220 3.16 7.48 20.69
C VAL A 220 2.22 6.27 20.77
N VAL A 221 2.01 5.62 19.61
CA VAL A 221 1.34 4.32 19.50
C VAL A 221 2.23 3.40 18.68
N ASP A 222 2.59 2.26 19.25
CA ASP A 222 3.49 1.27 18.64
C ASP A 222 2.78 0.55 17.48
N LEU A 223 3.49 0.28 16.38
CA LEU A 223 2.96 -0.39 15.19
C LEU A 223 3.85 -1.58 14.86
N HIS A 224 3.27 -2.77 14.86
CA HIS A 224 3.97 -4.02 14.60
C HIS A 224 3.30 -4.73 13.43
N ALA A 225 4.04 -5.11 12.38
CA ALA A 225 3.49 -5.73 11.19
C ALA A 225 4.30 -6.93 10.69
N GLU A 226 3.66 -8.10 10.70
CA GLU A 226 4.21 -9.36 10.19
C GLU A 226 3.67 -9.70 8.80
N VAL A 227 4.58 -9.91 7.84
CA VAL A 227 4.30 -10.34 6.47
C VAL A 227 4.98 -11.68 6.23
N HIS A 228 4.20 -12.75 6.05
CA HIS A 228 4.72 -14.11 5.88
C HIS A 228 4.58 -14.61 4.44
N TYR A 229 5.72 -14.89 3.80
CA TYR A 229 5.84 -15.51 2.48
C TYR A 229 6.38 -16.95 2.60
N PRO A 230 6.07 -17.85 1.64
CA PRO A 230 6.56 -19.23 1.64
C PRO A 230 8.04 -19.31 1.21
N ASN A 231 8.94 -18.86 2.08
CA ASN A 231 10.37 -18.75 1.79
C ASN A 231 11.15 -20.03 2.10
N LEU A 232 12.19 -20.27 1.29
CA LEU A 232 13.24 -21.24 1.54
C LEU A 232 14.54 -20.49 1.84
N ASP A 233 15.27 -20.97 2.84
CA ASP A 233 16.63 -20.58 3.12
C ASP A 233 17.62 -21.47 2.34
N PHE A 234 18.68 -20.85 1.84
CA PHE A 234 19.70 -21.44 0.98
C PHE A 234 21.08 -21.12 1.56
N PRO A 235 21.92 -22.14 1.90
CA PRO A 235 23.24 -21.90 2.49
C PRO A 235 24.24 -21.27 1.50
N SER A 236 23.94 -21.30 0.20
CA SER A 236 24.63 -20.51 -0.82
C SER A 236 23.74 -20.35 -2.05
N THR A 237 23.86 -19.22 -2.76
CA THR A 237 23.27 -19.00 -4.09
C THR A 237 24.17 -19.46 -5.24
N THR A 238 25.43 -19.82 -4.94
CA THR A 238 26.40 -20.37 -5.90
C THR A 238 26.92 -21.73 -5.43
N VAL A 239 27.16 -22.64 -6.38
CA VAL A 239 27.82 -23.93 -6.12
C VAL A 239 29.06 -24.01 -6.99
N ASP A 240 30.21 -23.69 -6.40
CA ASP A 240 31.50 -24.03 -6.98
C ASP A 240 31.72 -25.53 -6.84
N PHE A 241 32.28 -26.19 -7.86
CA PHE A 241 32.61 -27.62 -7.86
C PHE A 241 34.12 -27.89 -7.70
N ASP A 242 34.94 -26.84 -7.56
CA ASP A 242 36.41 -26.89 -7.60
C ASP A 242 36.92 -27.50 -8.92
N CYS A 243 38.16 -28.02 -8.93
CA CYS A 243 38.74 -28.67 -10.10
C CYS A 243 38.26 -30.14 -10.23
N VAL A 244 37.26 -30.36 -11.09
CA VAL A 244 36.79 -31.72 -11.46
C VAL A 244 37.72 -32.32 -12.53
N LEU A 245 38.16 -33.56 -12.33
CA LEU A 245 39.01 -34.27 -13.28
C LEU A 245 38.19 -34.85 -14.44
N ASN A 246 38.76 -34.85 -15.65
CA ASN A 246 38.12 -35.46 -16.83
C ASN A 246 37.73 -36.92 -16.57
N CYS A 247 36.51 -37.28 -16.99
CA CYS A 247 35.91 -38.61 -16.78
C CYS A 247 35.76 -39.02 -15.30
N THR A 248 35.71 -38.07 -14.36
CA THR A 248 35.31 -38.30 -12.96
C THR A 248 33.99 -37.60 -12.64
N GLU A 249 33.24 -38.17 -11.69
CA GLU A 249 31.97 -37.59 -11.21
C GLU A 249 32.21 -36.92 -9.85
N THR A 250 31.60 -35.77 -9.61
CA THR A 250 31.72 -35.02 -8.34
C THR A 250 30.34 -34.52 -7.92
N HIS A 251 29.96 -34.84 -6.68
CA HIS A 251 28.69 -34.39 -6.09
C HIS A 251 28.96 -33.40 -4.95
N LYS A 252 28.13 -32.36 -4.87
CA LYS A 252 28.00 -31.52 -3.67
C LYS A 252 26.54 -31.52 -3.22
N VAL A 253 26.34 -31.73 -1.92
CA VAL A 253 25.00 -31.81 -1.30
C VAL A 253 24.66 -30.47 -0.67
N MET A 254 23.51 -29.91 -1.02
CA MET A 254 22.97 -28.69 -0.41
C MET A 254 21.72 -29.04 0.41
N THR A 255 21.70 -28.65 1.68
CA THR A 255 20.48 -28.71 2.51
C THR A 255 19.73 -27.39 2.35
N ILE A 256 18.47 -27.44 1.96
CA ILE A 256 17.59 -26.28 1.75
C ILE A 256 16.51 -26.35 2.82
N THR A 257 16.26 -25.24 3.52
CA THR A 257 15.43 -25.22 4.73
C THR A 257 14.17 -24.40 4.49
N ASN A 258 12.98 -24.91 4.83
CA ASN A 258 11.80 -24.06 4.93
C ASN A 258 11.92 -23.21 6.20
N CYS A 259 12.17 -21.90 6.04
CA CYS A 259 12.30 -20.94 7.14
C CYS A 259 10.99 -20.20 7.45
N SER A 260 9.90 -20.48 6.73
CA SER A 260 8.63 -19.75 6.83
C SER A 260 7.57 -20.44 7.71
N LEU A 261 6.61 -19.66 8.21
CA LEU A 261 5.42 -20.15 8.93
C LEU A 261 4.35 -20.79 8.00
N LEU A 262 4.74 -21.20 6.79
CA LEU A 262 3.88 -21.72 5.72
C LEU A 262 4.44 -23.04 5.18
N PRO A 263 3.57 -23.99 4.75
CA PRO A 263 4.01 -25.12 3.94
C PRO A 263 4.55 -24.63 2.60
N VAL A 264 5.78 -24.99 2.25
CA VAL A 264 6.41 -24.63 0.96
C VAL A 264 6.42 -25.83 0.03
N SER A 265 5.82 -25.67 -1.14
CA SER A 265 5.97 -26.57 -2.28
C SER A 265 6.86 -25.91 -3.32
N TYR A 266 7.93 -26.59 -3.73
CA TYR A 266 8.90 -26.08 -4.69
C TYR A 266 9.11 -27.05 -5.86
N TYR A 267 9.59 -26.51 -6.97
CA TYR A 267 10.06 -27.24 -8.14
C TYR A 267 11.34 -26.55 -8.65
N TRP A 268 12.15 -27.27 -9.42
CA TRP A 268 13.40 -26.76 -9.98
C TRP A 268 13.35 -26.79 -11.51
N THR A 269 13.95 -25.79 -12.13
CA THR A 269 14.17 -25.71 -13.58
C THR A 269 15.54 -25.12 -13.81
N PHE A 270 16.31 -25.67 -14.76
CA PHE A 270 17.47 -24.98 -15.28
C PHE A 270 17.02 -23.68 -15.96
N LEU A 271 17.77 -22.60 -15.73
CA LEU A 271 17.58 -21.35 -16.46
C LEU A 271 18.24 -21.50 -17.82
N ASP A 272 17.42 -21.60 -18.86
CA ASP A 272 17.83 -21.34 -20.23
C ASP A 272 17.74 -19.82 -20.44
N ASP A 273 18.83 -19.20 -20.92
CA ASP A 273 18.96 -17.75 -21.11
C ASP A 273 17.90 -17.15 -22.06
N HIS A 274 17.19 -18.01 -22.81
CA HIS A 274 16.08 -17.60 -23.68
C HIS A 274 14.72 -17.46 -22.96
N ILE A 275 14.54 -17.97 -21.74
CA ILE A 275 13.21 -18.10 -21.09
C ILE A 275 12.96 -17.00 -20.04
N ASN A 276 12.44 -15.86 -20.49
CA ASN A 276 12.28 -14.68 -19.64
C ASN A 276 10.98 -14.70 -18.79
N ARG A 277 11.16 -14.94 -17.47
CA ARG A 277 10.36 -14.44 -16.34
C ARG A 277 8.93 -14.91 -16.03
N ASP A 278 8.24 -15.72 -16.83
CA ASP A 278 6.85 -16.12 -16.50
C ASP A 278 6.67 -17.60 -16.08
N VAL A 279 6.16 -17.82 -14.86
CA VAL A 279 6.00 -19.14 -14.21
C VAL A 279 4.91 -19.99 -14.87
N THR A 280 3.99 -19.37 -15.60
CA THR A 280 2.97 -20.06 -16.41
C THR A 280 3.56 -20.89 -17.57
N THR A 281 4.86 -20.71 -17.85
CA THR A 281 5.55 -21.28 -19.03
C THR A 281 6.04 -22.73 -18.85
N LEU A 282 5.91 -23.35 -17.67
CA LEU A 282 6.34 -24.75 -17.43
C LEU A 282 5.78 -25.73 -18.47
N ARG A 283 4.50 -25.59 -18.84
CA ARG A 283 3.79 -26.36 -19.90
C ARG A 283 4.17 -25.95 -21.34
N SER A 284 5.40 -25.52 -21.52
CA SER A 284 5.98 -25.05 -22.78
C SER A 284 7.52 -24.98 -22.76
N LEU A 285 8.19 -25.53 -21.73
CA LEU A 285 9.66 -25.59 -21.65
C LEU A 285 10.27 -26.53 -22.71
N LEU A 286 9.56 -27.60 -23.05
CA LEU A 286 9.93 -28.52 -24.12
C LEU A 286 9.10 -28.17 -25.37
N PRO A 287 9.74 -27.73 -26.47
CA PRO A 287 9.09 -27.60 -27.76
C PRO A 287 8.40 -28.91 -28.19
N GLU A 288 7.32 -28.79 -28.97
CA GLU A 288 6.50 -29.95 -29.37
C GLU A 288 7.32 -31.05 -30.07
N HIS A 289 8.35 -30.68 -30.84
CA HIS A 289 9.22 -31.64 -31.52
C HIS A 289 10.02 -32.50 -30.53
N LEU A 290 10.67 -31.91 -29.51
CA LEU A 290 11.42 -32.68 -28.51
C LEU A 290 10.52 -33.64 -27.73
N LEU A 291 9.27 -33.26 -27.45
CA LEU A 291 8.29 -34.16 -26.82
C LEU A 291 7.92 -35.35 -27.74
N VAL A 292 7.85 -35.12 -29.05
CA VAL A 292 7.65 -36.19 -30.05
C VAL A 292 8.86 -37.10 -30.11
N ASP A 293 10.07 -36.55 -30.17
CA ASP A 293 11.32 -37.29 -30.29
C ASP A 293 11.57 -38.18 -29.05
N ILE A 294 11.43 -37.62 -27.84
CA ILE A 294 11.56 -38.35 -26.57
C ILE A 294 10.56 -39.51 -26.47
N LEU A 295 9.31 -39.31 -26.91
CA LEU A 295 8.31 -40.39 -26.94
C LEU A 295 8.63 -41.42 -28.04
N ALA A 296 9.11 -40.98 -29.21
CA ALA A 296 9.48 -41.88 -30.30
C ALA A 296 10.66 -42.79 -29.91
N GLU A 297 11.66 -42.28 -29.19
CA GLU A 297 12.72 -43.10 -28.57
C GLU A 297 12.14 -44.04 -27.50
N ARG A 298 11.31 -43.52 -26.57
CA ARG A 298 10.70 -44.32 -25.50
C ARG A 298 9.86 -45.49 -26.04
N PHE A 299 9.18 -45.31 -27.17
CA PHE A 299 8.34 -46.30 -27.84
C PHE A 299 9.12 -47.37 -28.63
N GLN A 300 10.44 -47.20 -28.79
CA GLN A 300 11.35 -48.19 -29.39
C GLN A 300 11.97 -49.16 -28.36
N LEU A 301 11.82 -48.89 -27.06
CA LEU A 301 12.35 -49.76 -26.00
C LEU A 301 11.69 -51.14 -25.97
N SER A 302 12.42 -52.12 -25.42
CA SER A 302 12.11 -53.56 -25.45
C SER A 302 10.91 -53.98 -24.60
N ASP A 303 10.19 -53.06 -23.98
CA ASP A 303 8.89 -53.26 -23.33
C ASP A 303 7.70 -52.84 -24.21
N CYS A 304 7.87 -51.86 -25.10
CA CYS A 304 6.79 -51.30 -25.95
C CYS A 304 6.48 -52.10 -27.24
N TYR A 305 7.20 -53.19 -27.51
CA TYR A 305 7.06 -53.97 -28.75
C TYR A 305 5.74 -54.73 -28.88
N ARG A 306 5.08 -55.09 -27.76
CA ARG A 306 3.78 -55.79 -27.76
C ARG A 306 2.57 -54.85 -27.87
N GLY A 307 2.80 -53.55 -27.83
CA GLY A 307 1.76 -52.53 -27.69
C GLY A 307 2.17 -51.49 -26.65
N ILE A 308 1.42 -50.38 -26.62
CA ILE A 308 1.59 -49.28 -25.67
C ILE A 308 0.19 -48.94 -25.17
N VAL A 309 0.03 -48.80 -23.86
CA VAL A 309 -1.20 -48.29 -23.22
C VAL A 309 -0.84 -46.98 -22.55
N ILE A 310 -1.67 -45.95 -22.78
CA ILE A 310 -1.49 -44.61 -22.23
C ILE A 310 -2.75 -44.32 -21.41
N ASP A 311 -2.57 -44.19 -20.10
CA ASP A 311 -3.66 -44.16 -19.10
C ASP A 311 -4.45 -42.83 -19.11
N GLY A 312 -3.84 -41.75 -19.61
CA GLY A 312 -4.46 -40.45 -19.74
C GLY A 312 -3.72 -39.48 -20.65
N LEU A 313 -4.36 -38.36 -20.97
CA LEU A 313 -3.80 -37.27 -21.78
C LEU A 313 -3.41 -36.04 -20.95
N ASP A 314 -3.51 -36.13 -19.62
CA ASP A 314 -3.00 -35.12 -18.71
C ASP A 314 -1.47 -35.18 -18.63
N SER A 315 -0.82 -34.02 -18.71
CA SER A 315 0.64 -33.91 -18.82
C SER A 315 1.13 -32.61 -18.21
N ALA A 316 2.33 -32.65 -17.61
CA ALA A 316 3.02 -31.47 -17.10
C ALA A 316 3.62 -30.60 -18.21
N TYR A 317 3.75 -31.12 -19.44
CA TYR A 317 4.50 -30.49 -20.53
C TYR A 317 3.62 -29.85 -21.62
N THR A 318 2.32 -30.13 -21.63
CA THR A 318 1.35 -29.61 -22.61
C THR A 318 0.25 -28.80 -21.92
N ARG A 319 -0.37 -27.85 -22.66
CA ARG A 319 -1.37 -26.94 -22.07
C ARG A 319 -2.79 -27.51 -22.02
N VAL A 320 -3.13 -28.41 -22.94
CA VAL A 320 -4.44 -29.08 -23.05
C VAL A 320 -4.29 -30.53 -23.50
N PRO A 321 -5.19 -31.45 -23.12
CA PRO A 321 -5.16 -32.87 -23.51
C PRO A 321 -5.09 -33.12 -25.03
N ALA A 322 -5.69 -32.23 -25.84
CA ALA A 322 -5.63 -32.31 -27.30
C ALA A 322 -4.20 -32.16 -27.85
N SER A 323 -3.37 -31.31 -27.23
CA SER A 323 -1.95 -31.18 -27.61
C SER A 323 -1.14 -32.39 -27.17
N THR A 324 -1.45 -32.99 -26.00
CA THR A 324 -0.86 -34.26 -25.59
C THR A 324 -1.16 -35.37 -26.60
N LEU A 325 -2.40 -35.44 -27.09
CA LEU A 325 -2.81 -36.41 -28.10
C LEU A 325 -2.09 -36.18 -29.43
N GLN A 326 -1.91 -34.93 -29.87
CA GLN A 326 -1.15 -34.61 -31.09
C GLN A 326 0.33 -35.04 -30.98
N VAL A 327 0.98 -34.75 -29.85
CA VAL A 327 2.36 -35.19 -29.53
C VAL A 327 2.45 -36.72 -29.56
N VAL A 328 1.54 -37.42 -28.87
CA VAL A 328 1.49 -38.89 -28.82
C VAL A 328 1.27 -39.50 -30.21
N LEU A 329 0.35 -38.95 -31.01
CA LEU A 329 0.07 -39.46 -32.37
C LEU A 329 1.26 -39.23 -33.31
N LYS A 330 1.94 -38.08 -33.23
CA LYS A 330 3.18 -37.82 -33.98
C LYS A 330 4.27 -38.83 -33.60
N ALA A 331 4.47 -39.11 -32.31
CA ALA A 331 5.46 -40.08 -31.82
C ALA A 331 5.12 -41.54 -32.13
N LEU A 332 3.83 -41.90 -32.17
CA LEU A 332 3.37 -43.22 -32.64
C LEU A 332 3.57 -43.40 -34.15
N SER A 333 3.66 -42.31 -34.92
CA SER A 333 3.85 -42.31 -36.37
C SER A 333 2.80 -43.16 -37.12
N ASN A 334 3.23 -44.11 -37.95
CA ASN A 334 2.36 -44.86 -38.87
C ASN A 334 1.95 -46.25 -38.34
N ARG A 335 1.58 -46.36 -37.05
CA ARG A 335 1.05 -47.63 -36.51
C ARG A 335 -0.37 -47.87 -37.03
N LYS A 336 -0.58 -49.00 -37.71
CA LYS A 336 -1.85 -49.38 -38.39
C LYS A 336 -3.08 -49.51 -37.48
N HIS A 337 -2.88 -49.68 -36.18
CA HIS A 337 -3.94 -49.89 -35.20
C HIS A 337 -3.70 -48.99 -33.99
N ILE A 338 -4.51 -47.93 -33.88
CA ILE A 338 -4.56 -47.01 -32.74
C ILE A 338 -6.01 -47.00 -32.28
N TYR A 339 -6.24 -47.26 -31.00
CA TYR A 339 -7.57 -47.31 -30.39
C TYR A 339 -7.64 -46.28 -29.27
N LEU A 340 -8.66 -45.40 -29.32
CA LEU A 340 -8.93 -44.42 -28.28
C LEU A 340 -10.17 -44.84 -27.50
N VAL A 341 -10.01 -45.12 -26.20
CA VAL A 341 -11.12 -45.48 -25.30
C VAL A 341 -11.47 -44.25 -24.47
N ASN A 342 -12.50 -43.50 -24.89
CA ASN A 342 -13.01 -42.38 -24.09
C ASN A 342 -14.04 -42.87 -23.08
N LEU A 343 -13.66 -42.89 -21.80
CA LEU A 343 -14.53 -43.29 -20.69
C LEU A 343 -15.41 -42.15 -20.15
N SER A 344 -15.23 -40.91 -20.63
CA SER A 344 -15.93 -39.72 -20.11
C SER A 344 -17.14 -39.26 -20.94
N ASP A 345 -17.34 -39.80 -22.15
CA ASP A 345 -18.40 -39.39 -23.07
C ASP A 345 -19.40 -40.53 -23.31
N SER A 346 -20.69 -40.26 -23.18
CA SER A 346 -21.72 -41.30 -23.38
C SER A 346 -21.98 -41.52 -24.87
N TYR A 347 -22.30 -42.75 -25.25
CA TYR A 347 -22.66 -43.09 -26.64
C TYR A 347 -23.79 -42.21 -27.20
N THR A 348 -24.72 -41.77 -26.34
CA THR A 348 -25.81 -40.84 -26.71
C THR A 348 -25.32 -39.40 -26.92
N ALA A 349 -24.37 -38.91 -26.12
CA ALA A 349 -23.78 -37.58 -26.30
C ALA A 349 -22.91 -37.52 -27.58
N LEU A 350 -22.09 -38.54 -27.84
CA LEU A 350 -21.31 -38.65 -29.07
C LEU A 350 -22.22 -38.71 -30.31
N LYS A 351 -23.26 -39.57 -30.29
CA LYS A 351 -24.27 -39.65 -31.37
C LYS A 351 -25.06 -38.36 -31.60
N ALA A 352 -25.18 -37.49 -30.60
CA ALA A 352 -25.80 -36.17 -30.75
C ALA A 352 -24.85 -35.18 -31.42
N ARG A 353 -23.56 -35.18 -31.05
CA ARG A 353 -22.53 -34.33 -31.66
C ARG A 353 -22.31 -34.66 -33.13
N GLU A 354 -22.23 -35.94 -33.50
CA GLU A 354 -22.12 -36.38 -34.91
C GLU A 354 -23.24 -35.77 -35.78
N ARG A 355 -24.50 -35.88 -35.34
CA ARG A 355 -25.65 -35.31 -36.07
C ARG A 355 -25.58 -33.80 -36.15
N ALA A 356 -25.32 -33.12 -35.03
CA ALA A 356 -25.22 -31.66 -35.00
C ALA A 356 -24.10 -31.14 -35.93
N GLN A 357 -23.00 -31.87 -36.07
CA GLN A 357 -21.93 -31.53 -37.02
C GLN A 357 -22.37 -31.76 -38.47
N SER A 358 -22.95 -32.92 -38.82
CA SER A 358 -23.47 -33.15 -40.18
C SER A 358 -24.61 -32.18 -40.57
N GLU A 359 -25.45 -31.78 -39.62
CA GLU A 359 -26.48 -30.75 -39.81
C GLU A 359 -25.88 -29.34 -39.97
N ALA A 360 -24.78 -29.02 -39.28
CA ALA A 360 -24.07 -27.76 -39.43
C ALA A 360 -23.30 -27.69 -40.77
N GLU A 361 -22.59 -28.75 -41.15
CA GLU A 361 -21.93 -28.86 -42.45
C GLU A 361 -22.93 -28.83 -43.60
N GLY A 362 -24.09 -29.48 -43.43
CA GLY A 362 -25.22 -29.39 -44.37
C GLY A 362 -25.76 -27.96 -44.52
N LYS A 363 -25.95 -27.23 -43.40
CA LYS A 363 -26.37 -25.81 -43.42
C LYS A 363 -25.33 -24.91 -44.08
N ILE A 364 -24.04 -25.09 -43.78
CA ILE A 364 -22.95 -24.34 -44.41
C ILE A 364 -22.91 -24.60 -45.92
N PHE A 365 -23.19 -25.83 -46.37
CA PHE A 365 -23.29 -26.16 -47.80
C PHE A 365 -24.53 -25.50 -48.45
N THR A 366 -25.70 -25.52 -47.81
CA THR A 366 -26.90 -24.84 -48.34
C THR A 366 -26.76 -23.33 -48.37
N ASP A 367 -26.17 -22.71 -47.34
CA ASP A 367 -25.98 -21.27 -47.25
C ASP A 367 -24.91 -20.78 -48.24
N ARG A 368 -23.85 -21.56 -48.45
CA ARG A 368 -22.85 -21.28 -49.50
C ARG A 368 -23.47 -21.34 -50.89
N ASN A 369 -24.30 -22.36 -51.17
CA ASN A 369 -24.94 -22.52 -52.46
C ASN A 369 -26.01 -21.44 -52.72
N SER A 370 -26.81 -21.07 -51.71
CA SER A 370 -27.80 -20.01 -51.83
C SER A 370 -27.13 -18.64 -52.03
N TYR A 371 -26.04 -18.35 -51.31
CA TYR A 371 -25.22 -17.15 -51.52
C TYR A 371 -24.64 -17.09 -52.94
N THR A 372 -24.10 -18.18 -53.49
CA THR A 372 -23.64 -18.19 -54.88
C THR A 372 -24.77 -18.03 -55.89
N SER A 373 -25.94 -18.66 -55.67
CA SER A 373 -27.08 -18.54 -56.58
C SER A 373 -27.64 -17.12 -56.61
N ALA A 374 -27.80 -16.47 -55.46
CA ALA A 374 -28.23 -15.07 -55.37
C ALA A 374 -27.22 -14.11 -56.03
N LYS A 375 -25.92 -14.41 -55.94
CA LYS A 375 -24.87 -13.60 -56.55
C LYS A 375 -24.74 -13.80 -58.06
N GLU A 376 -24.98 -15.01 -58.58
CA GLU A 376 -25.15 -15.23 -60.03
C GLU A 376 -26.40 -14.49 -60.55
N GLU A 377 -27.51 -14.52 -59.82
CA GLU A 377 -28.75 -13.84 -60.22
C GLU A 377 -28.65 -12.32 -60.18
N GLN A 378 -27.95 -11.74 -59.20
CA GLN A 378 -27.65 -10.32 -59.20
C GLN A 378 -26.71 -9.93 -60.36
N TRP A 379 -25.64 -10.70 -60.61
CA TRP A 379 -24.74 -10.42 -61.74
C TRP A 379 -25.46 -10.45 -63.10
N LEU A 380 -26.47 -11.32 -63.26
CA LEU A 380 -27.31 -11.37 -64.45
C LEU A 380 -28.34 -10.23 -64.56
N GLN A 381 -28.58 -9.45 -63.49
CA GLN A 381 -29.44 -8.26 -63.50
C GLN A 381 -28.65 -6.96 -63.69
N ASP A 382 -27.43 -6.88 -63.14
CA ASP A 382 -26.59 -5.68 -63.14
C ASP A 382 -25.70 -5.55 -64.41
N MET A 383 -25.60 -6.59 -65.25
CA MET A 383 -24.77 -6.62 -66.47
C MET A 383 -25.44 -5.95 -67.68
N ASP A 384 -24.68 -5.16 -68.44
CA ASP A 384 -25.17 -4.44 -69.63
C ASP A 384 -24.98 -5.19 -70.97
N GLU A 385 -25.48 -4.59 -72.05
CA GLU A 385 -25.48 -5.19 -73.40
C GLU A 385 -24.07 -5.23 -74.04
N GLU A 386 -23.13 -4.37 -73.65
CA GLU A 386 -21.77 -4.36 -74.19
C GLU A 386 -20.89 -5.41 -73.45
N GLU A 387 -20.99 -5.48 -72.12
CA GLU A 387 -20.38 -6.56 -71.33
C GLU A 387 -20.93 -7.94 -71.73
N TYR A 388 -22.25 -8.09 -71.89
CA TYR A 388 -22.84 -9.34 -72.36
C TYR A 388 -22.29 -9.74 -73.74
N ASN A 389 -22.12 -8.78 -74.66
CA ASN A 389 -21.56 -9.06 -75.98
C ASN A 389 -20.05 -9.41 -75.94
N ALA A 390 -19.31 -9.02 -74.91
CA ALA A 390 -17.92 -9.45 -74.69
C ALA A 390 -17.78 -10.90 -74.16
N LEU A 391 -18.83 -11.49 -73.57
CA LEU A 391 -18.75 -12.82 -72.95
C LEU A 391 -18.46 -13.98 -73.93
N PRO A 392 -17.84 -15.10 -73.47
CA PRO A 392 -17.70 -16.31 -74.26
C PRO A 392 -19.03 -16.93 -74.68
N GLN A 393 -19.06 -17.55 -75.87
CA GLN A 393 -20.24 -18.13 -76.49
C GLN A 393 -20.99 -19.12 -75.57
N GLU A 394 -20.24 -20.01 -74.89
CA GLU A 394 -20.77 -21.03 -73.97
C GLU A 394 -21.53 -20.43 -72.77
N VAL A 395 -21.10 -19.25 -72.30
CA VAL A 395 -21.73 -18.53 -71.18
C VAL A 395 -23.01 -17.86 -71.67
N LYS A 396 -22.97 -17.19 -72.83
CA LYS A 396 -24.16 -16.64 -73.50
C LYS A 396 -25.21 -17.72 -73.74
N GLU A 397 -24.81 -18.91 -74.21
CA GLU A 397 -25.75 -20.02 -74.45
C GLU A 397 -26.38 -20.55 -73.15
N ARG A 398 -25.63 -20.65 -72.04
CA ARG A 398 -26.18 -20.97 -70.71
C ARG A 398 -27.24 -19.93 -70.27
N ILE A 399 -26.94 -18.64 -70.40
CA ILE A 399 -27.83 -17.54 -70.01
C ILE A 399 -29.11 -17.55 -70.87
N ASN A 400 -28.96 -17.61 -72.20
CA ASN A 400 -30.08 -17.73 -73.13
C ASN A 400 -30.95 -18.96 -72.85
N LYS A 401 -30.35 -20.09 -72.45
CA LYS A 401 -31.09 -21.29 -72.07
C LYS A 401 -31.89 -21.06 -70.79
N LYS A 402 -31.32 -20.45 -69.75
CA LYS A 402 -32.02 -20.11 -68.49
C LYS A 402 -33.25 -19.24 -68.77
N HIS A 403 -33.09 -18.15 -69.52
CA HIS A 403 -34.23 -17.27 -69.89
C HIS A 403 -35.28 -17.98 -70.76
N ARG A 404 -34.88 -18.87 -71.69
CA ARG A 404 -35.82 -19.71 -72.46
C ARG A 404 -36.53 -20.75 -71.61
N GLU A 405 -36.05 -21.06 -70.41
CA GLU A 405 -36.68 -21.99 -69.46
C GLU A 405 -37.58 -21.22 -68.48
N GLU A 406 -37.15 -20.05 -67.99
CA GLU A 406 -37.96 -19.10 -67.22
C GLU A 406 -39.20 -18.63 -68.01
N PHE A 407 -39.03 -18.21 -69.27
CA PHE A 407 -40.14 -17.78 -70.14
C PHE A 407 -41.10 -18.93 -70.50
N ARG A 408 -40.61 -20.19 -70.51
CA ARG A 408 -41.47 -21.38 -70.61
C ARG A 408 -42.26 -21.60 -69.31
N GLN A 409 -41.64 -21.46 -68.14
CA GLN A 409 -42.32 -21.61 -66.86
C GLN A 409 -43.36 -20.51 -66.60
N GLN A 410 -43.11 -19.27 -67.01
CA GLN A 410 -44.10 -18.18 -66.97
C GLN A 410 -45.31 -18.48 -67.87
N LYS A 411 -45.11 -19.07 -69.06
CA LYS A 411 -46.19 -19.52 -69.95
C LYS A 411 -47.00 -20.72 -69.43
N PHE A 412 -46.61 -21.33 -68.31
CA PHE A 412 -47.40 -22.35 -67.60
C PHE A 412 -48.02 -21.82 -66.28
N ARG A 413 -47.98 -20.50 -66.05
CA ARG A 413 -48.55 -19.82 -64.86
C ARG A 413 -49.67 -18.82 -65.17
N TYR A 414 -50.18 -18.82 -66.41
CA TYR A 414 -51.33 -18.06 -66.90
C TYR A 414 -52.25 -18.97 -67.71
#